data_AF-A0A450Y3X0-F1
#
_entry.id   AF-A0A450Y3X0-F1
#
_cell.length_a   1.000
_cell.length_b   1.000
_cell.length_c   1.000
_cell.angle_alpha   90.00
_cell.angle_beta   90.00
_cell.angle_gamma   90.00
#
_symmetry.space_group_name_H-M   'P 1'
#
loop_
_entity.id
_entity.type
_entity.pdbx_description
1 polymer ?
#
loop_
_entity_poly.entity_id
_entity_poly.type
_entity_poly.pdbx_seq_one_letter_code
_entity_poly.pdbx_strand_id
1 'polypeptide(L)'
;MIKGLLKGETPEQVLQYASKRLKATEEELLDALDGELTDDHIFVVSETLDHIEDLERRITIFAKQLLSKLSPYKAILQALQTIPGVDIMGAAMLLVEIGDDMEVFGSAERLDSWAGVCPGNYESAGKRVAGKKRKGNPYVRRILCEAANAVSRTRCALREKFKSL
;
A
#
# COMPACT_ATOMS: atom_id res chain seq x y z
N MET A 1 -10.63 17.16 -9.36
CA MET A 1 -11.05 18.37 -8.63
C MET A 1 -9.92 19.40 -8.57
N ILE A 2 -8.82 19.16 -7.85
CA ILE A 2 -7.70 20.15 -7.72
C ILE A 2 -7.20 20.68 -9.07
N LYS A 3 -6.93 19.81 -10.04
CA LYS A 3 -6.53 20.24 -11.41
C LYS A 3 -7.57 21.12 -12.11
N GLY A 4 -8.86 20.93 -11.84
CA GLY A 4 -9.92 21.77 -12.38
C GLY A 4 -9.92 23.15 -11.73
N LEU A 5 -9.72 23.21 -10.41
CA LEU A 5 -9.56 24.47 -9.67
C LEU A 5 -8.38 25.29 -10.20
N LEU A 6 -7.22 24.65 -10.41
CA LEU A 6 -6.05 25.32 -10.98
C LEU A 6 -6.24 25.82 -12.42
N LYS A 7 -7.19 25.25 -13.17
CA LYS A 7 -7.54 25.70 -14.52
C LYS A 7 -8.58 26.83 -14.53
N GLY A 8 -9.08 27.23 -13.36
CA GLY A 8 -10.16 28.21 -13.24
C GLY A 8 -11.53 27.68 -13.68
N GLU A 9 -11.75 26.36 -13.62
CA GLU A 9 -13.07 25.76 -13.89
C GLU A 9 -14.07 26.16 -12.78
N THR A 10 -15.35 26.32 -13.14
CA THR A 10 -16.40 26.71 -12.17
C THR A 10 -16.64 25.58 -11.15
N PRO A 11 -17.19 25.88 -9.95
CA PRO A 11 -17.52 24.84 -8.97
C PRO A 11 -18.33 23.67 -9.56
N GLU A 12 -19.30 23.95 -10.43
CA GLU A 12 -20.13 22.93 -11.09
C GLU A 12 -19.31 22.05 -12.05
N GLN A 13 -18.33 22.62 -12.75
CA GLN A 13 -17.41 21.85 -13.60
C GLN A 13 -16.47 20.99 -12.75
N VAL A 14 -15.93 21.55 -11.66
CA VAL A 14 -15.02 20.85 -10.74
C VAL A 14 -15.72 19.65 -10.08
N LEU A 15 -17.01 19.77 -9.75
CA LEU A 15 -17.81 18.68 -9.18
C LEU A 15 -17.97 17.48 -10.09
N GLN A 16 -17.84 17.62 -11.41
CA GLN A 16 -17.88 16.48 -12.32
C GLN A 16 -16.73 15.49 -12.06
N TYR A 17 -15.64 15.95 -11.43
CA TYR A 17 -14.53 15.09 -11.01
C TYR A 17 -14.69 14.52 -9.59
N ALA A 18 -15.79 14.81 -8.89
CA ALA A 18 -16.03 14.36 -7.53
C ALA A 18 -16.21 12.83 -7.47
N SER A 19 -15.62 12.20 -6.46
CA SER A 19 -15.77 10.76 -6.25
C SER A 19 -17.14 10.43 -5.67
N LYS A 20 -17.81 9.39 -6.19
CA LYS A 20 -19.06 8.85 -5.63
C LYS A 20 -18.93 8.32 -4.19
N ARG A 21 -17.71 8.27 -3.65
CA ARG A 21 -17.43 7.86 -2.27
C ARG A 21 -17.46 9.03 -1.27
N LEU A 22 -17.54 10.27 -1.75
CA LEU A 22 -17.73 11.42 -0.89
C LEU A 22 -19.11 11.30 -0.23
N LYS A 23 -19.15 11.51 1.09
CA LYS A 23 -20.40 11.45 1.87
C LYS A 23 -21.14 12.78 1.90
N ALA A 24 -20.47 13.86 1.54
CA ALA A 24 -21.04 15.19 1.48
C ALA A 24 -22.07 15.28 0.34
N THR A 25 -23.10 16.09 0.55
CA THR A 25 -24.09 16.40 -0.50
C THR A 25 -23.46 17.27 -1.58
N GLU A 26 -24.10 17.34 -2.75
CA GLU A 26 -23.66 18.23 -3.83
C GLU A 26 -23.63 19.70 -3.38
N GLU A 27 -24.62 20.12 -2.59
CA GLU A 27 -24.72 21.46 -2.02
C GLU A 27 -23.58 21.75 -1.04
N GLU A 28 -23.25 20.81 -0.13
CA GLU A 28 -22.11 20.95 0.79
C GLU A 28 -20.77 21.03 0.05
N LEU A 29 -20.65 20.33 -1.09
CA LEU A 29 -19.45 20.39 -1.91
C LEU A 29 -19.36 21.70 -2.72
N LEU A 30 -20.48 22.22 -3.22
CA LEU A 30 -20.51 23.54 -3.87
C LEU A 30 -20.12 24.64 -2.87
N ASP A 31 -20.69 24.62 -1.67
CA ASP A 31 -20.38 25.57 -0.60
C ASP A 31 -18.91 25.51 -0.20
N ALA A 32 -18.33 24.31 -0.10
CA ALA A 32 -16.90 24.14 0.17
C ALA A 32 -15.98 24.62 -0.97
N LEU A 33 -16.49 24.72 -2.19
CA LEU A 33 -15.78 25.26 -3.35
C LEU A 33 -16.01 26.76 -3.54
N ASP A 34 -16.98 27.34 -2.84
CA ASP A 34 -17.27 28.77 -2.82
C ASP A 34 -16.30 29.50 -1.87
N GLY A 35 -15.05 29.62 -2.31
CA GLY A 35 -13.97 30.27 -1.57
C GLY A 35 -13.02 31.02 -2.48
N GLU A 36 -12.32 32.01 -1.91
CA GLU A 36 -11.35 32.81 -2.65
C GLU A 36 -10.04 32.04 -2.88
N LEU A 37 -9.76 31.71 -4.14
CA LEU A 37 -8.50 31.11 -4.56
C LEU A 37 -7.57 32.20 -5.10
N THR A 38 -6.77 32.79 -4.21
CA THR A 38 -5.80 33.83 -4.57
C THR A 38 -4.65 33.27 -5.41
N ASP A 39 -3.91 34.14 -6.09
CA ASP A 39 -2.73 33.77 -6.86
C ASP A 39 -1.68 33.02 -6.01
N ASP A 40 -1.53 33.39 -4.73
CA ASP A 40 -0.64 32.70 -3.78
C ASP A 40 -1.11 31.27 -3.47
N HIS A 41 -2.42 31.06 -3.30
CA HIS A 41 -2.98 29.72 -3.12
C HIS A 41 -2.77 28.86 -4.37
N ILE A 42 -3.03 29.42 -5.55
CA ILE A 42 -2.81 28.75 -6.83
C ILE A 42 -1.35 28.35 -6.98
N PHE A 43 -0.41 29.25 -6.66
CA PHE A 43 1.02 28.98 -6.72
C PHE A 43 1.42 27.79 -5.84
N VAL A 44 1.07 27.81 -4.54
CA VAL A 44 1.45 26.75 -3.61
C VAL A 44 0.85 25.40 -4.00
N VAL A 45 -0.43 25.38 -4.40
CA VAL A 45 -1.11 24.15 -4.81
C VAL A 45 -0.53 23.60 -6.12
N SER A 46 -0.19 24.48 -7.07
CA SER A 46 0.44 24.09 -8.34
C SER A 46 1.80 23.45 -8.11
N GLU A 47 2.70 24.10 -7.35
CA GLU A 47 4.03 23.55 -7.05
C GLU A 47 3.96 22.22 -6.30
N THR A 48 3.00 22.10 -5.37
CA THR A 48 2.80 20.84 -4.63
C THR A 48 2.30 19.73 -5.55
N LEU A 49 1.37 20.03 -6.45
CA LEU A 49 0.84 19.07 -7.40
C LEU A 49 1.91 18.61 -8.39
N ASP A 50 2.70 19.54 -8.92
CA ASP A 50 3.82 19.24 -9.82
C ASP A 50 4.85 18.33 -9.15
N HIS A 51 5.13 18.56 -7.87
CA HIS A 51 6.02 17.69 -7.10
C HIS A 51 5.45 16.27 -6.92
N ILE A 52 4.15 16.15 -6.62
CA ILE A 52 3.48 14.85 -6.52
C ILE A 52 3.58 14.11 -7.87
N GLU A 53 3.32 14.79 -8.97
CA GLU A 53 3.38 14.20 -10.31
C GLU A 53 4.80 13.78 -10.72
N ASP A 54 5.84 14.55 -10.34
CA ASP A 54 7.24 14.12 -10.51
C ASP A 54 7.53 12.83 -9.74
N LEU A 55 7.11 12.75 -8.48
CA LEU A 55 7.31 11.57 -7.65
C LEU A 55 6.57 10.35 -8.23
N GLU A 56 5.33 10.50 -8.67
CA GLU A 56 4.55 9.43 -9.31
C GLU A 56 5.23 8.94 -10.61
N ARG A 57 5.73 9.87 -11.44
CA ARG A 57 6.50 9.53 -12.64
C ARG A 57 7.77 8.76 -12.28
N ARG A 58 8.52 9.22 -11.26
CA ARG A 58 9.75 8.56 -10.82
C ARG A 58 9.49 7.16 -10.26
N ILE A 59 8.45 6.99 -9.45
CA ILE A 59 7.99 5.68 -8.96
C ILE A 59 7.73 4.74 -10.14
N THR A 60 7.02 5.21 -11.17
CA THR A 60 6.72 4.42 -12.37
C THR A 60 7.99 3.99 -13.12
N ILE A 61 8.96 4.90 -13.26
CA ILE A 61 10.26 4.60 -13.89
C ILE A 61 10.99 3.50 -13.11
N PHE A 62 11.09 3.62 -11.78
CA PHE A 62 11.75 2.62 -10.94
C PHE A 62 11.02 1.28 -10.94
N ALA A 63 9.69 1.28 -10.88
CA ALA A 63 8.89 0.06 -10.95
C ALA A 63 9.13 -0.69 -12.27
N LYS A 64 9.12 0.02 -13.41
CA LYS A 64 9.42 -0.57 -14.72
C LYS A 64 10.82 -1.16 -14.76
N GLN A 65 11.82 -0.44 -14.26
CA GLN A 65 13.21 -0.90 -14.24
C GLN A 65 13.38 -2.15 -13.37
N LEU A 66 12.75 -2.17 -12.18
CA LEU A 66 12.76 -3.30 -11.27
C LEU A 66 12.16 -4.54 -11.94
N LEU A 67 10.94 -4.43 -12.47
CA LEU A 67 10.25 -5.56 -13.10
C LEU A 67 10.99 -6.08 -14.34
N SER A 68 11.61 -5.19 -15.12
CA SER A 68 12.47 -5.61 -16.24
C SER A 68 13.64 -6.47 -15.77
N LYS A 69 14.31 -6.07 -14.67
CA LYS A 69 15.43 -6.84 -14.09
C LYS A 69 14.99 -8.16 -13.47
N LEU A 70 13.76 -8.23 -12.96
CA LEU A 70 13.18 -9.46 -12.40
C LEU A 70 12.55 -10.38 -13.44
N SER A 71 12.66 -10.08 -14.74
CA SER A 71 12.13 -10.94 -15.81
C SER A 71 12.61 -12.40 -15.76
N PRO A 72 13.86 -12.74 -15.34
CA PRO A 72 14.26 -14.14 -15.17
C PRO A 72 13.48 -14.88 -14.07
N TYR A 73 12.95 -14.15 -13.09
CA TYR A 73 12.23 -14.69 -11.93
C TYR A 73 10.71 -14.72 -12.12
N LYS A 74 10.23 -14.62 -13.36
CA LYS A 74 8.80 -14.54 -13.68
C LYS A 74 7.97 -15.65 -13.04
N ALA A 75 8.48 -16.88 -13.01
CA ALA A 75 7.78 -18.01 -12.38
C ALA A 75 7.58 -17.81 -10.87
N ILE A 76 8.60 -17.30 -10.17
CA ILE A 76 8.52 -17.01 -8.73
C ILE A 76 7.55 -15.86 -8.48
N LEU A 77 7.61 -14.79 -9.28
CA LEU A 77 6.66 -13.68 -9.18
C LEU A 77 5.22 -14.15 -9.37
N GLN A 78 4.97 -14.98 -10.38
CA GLN A 78 3.64 -15.56 -10.63
C GLN A 78 3.17 -16.45 -9.47
N ALA A 79 4.07 -17.25 -8.89
CA ALA A 79 3.76 -18.07 -7.72
C ALA A 79 3.37 -17.20 -6.51
N LEU A 80 4.12 -16.13 -6.23
CA LEU A 80 3.80 -15.20 -5.12
C LEU A 80 2.47 -14.47 -5.35
N GLN A 81 2.15 -14.10 -6.59
CA GLN A 81 0.87 -13.48 -6.94
C GLN A 81 -0.34 -14.41 -6.80
N THR A 82 -0.13 -15.73 -6.61
CA THR A 82 -1.24 -16.64 -6.26
C THR A 82 -1.75 -16.41 -4.84
N ILE A 83 -0.96 -15.76 -3.98
CA ILE A 83 -1.35 -15.40 -2.62
C ILE A 83 -2.34 -14.23 -2.70
N PRO A 84 -3.58 -14.38 -2.19
CA PRO A 84 -4.56 -13.29 -2.21
C PRO A 84 -4.00 -12.03 -1.53
N GLY A 85 -4.20 -10.88 -2.16
CA GLY A 85 -3.72 -9.58 -1.67
C GLY A 85 -2.28 -9.23 -2.08
N VAL A 86 -1.54 -10.14 -2.71
CA VAL A 86 -0.20 -9.86 -3.26
C VAL A 86 -0.30 -9.54 -4.74
N ASP A 87 0.04 -8.30 -5.11
CA ASP A 87 0.14 -7.87 -6.50
C ASP A 87 1.57 -8.06 -7.05
N ILE A 88 1.82 -7.66 -8.29
CA ILE A 88 3.14 -7.84 -8.93
C ILE A 88 4.25 -7.09 -8.20
N MET A 89 3.96 -5.89 -7.69
CA MET A 89 4.94 -5.09 -6.96
C MET A 89 5.20 -5.67 -5.57
N GLY A 90 4.16 -6.15 -4.87
CA GLY A 90 4.30 -6.88 -3.61
C GLY A 90 5.12 -8.16 -3.77
N ALA A 91 4.88 -8.93 -4.83
CA ALA A 91 5.66 -10.12 -5.15
C ALA A 91 7.14 -9.77 -5.46
N ALA A 92 7.38 -8.74 -6.26
CA ALA A 92 8.72 -8.27 -6.58
C ALA A 92 9.49 -7.81 -5.33
N MET A 93 8.84 -7.01 -4.49
CA MET A 93 9.45 -6.51 -3.25
C MET A 93 9.70 -7.64 -2.24
N LEU A 94 8.79 -8.62 -2.13
CA LEU A 94 9.04 -9.81 -1.31
C LEU A 94 10.26 -10.57 -1.81
N LEU A 95 10.32 -10.87 -3.12
CA LEU A 95 11.45 -11.59 -3.73
C LEU A 95 12.79 -10.87 -3.50
N VAL A 96 12.82 -9.54 -3.62
CA VAL A 96 14.04 -8.75 -3.38
C VAL A 96 14.50 -8.86 -1.92
N GLU A 97 13.56 -8.92 -0.97
CA GLU A 97 13.88 -8.96 0.47
C GLU A 97 14.22 -10.37 0.97
N ILE A 98 13.55 -11.40 0.46
CA ILE A 98 13.70 -12.79 0.95
C ILE A 98 14.63 -13.63 0.07
N GLY A 99 14.91 -13.19 -1.16
CA GLY A 99 15.66 -13.96 -2.14
C GLY A 99 14.87 -15.11 -2.77
N ASP A 100 15.50 -15.82 -3.69
CA ASP A 100 14.99 -17.03 -4.35
C ASP A 100 15.49 -18.33 -3.68
N ASP A 101 16.55 -18.25 -2.88
CA ASP A 101 17.06 -19.37 -2.09
C ASP A 101 16.38 -19.44 -0.71
N MET A 102 15.49 -20.41 -0.52
CA MET A 102 14.79 -20.62 0.76
C MET A 102 15.60 -21.46 1.77
N GLU A 103 16.72 -22.07 1.37
CA GLU A 103 17.58 -22.85 2.28
C GLU A 103 18.19 -21.98 3.37
N VAL A 104 18.42 -20.69 3.10
CA VAL A 104 18.94 -19.71 4.06
C VAL A 104 18.06 -19.58 5.32
N PHE A 105 16.75 -19.86 5.19
CA PHE A 105 15.83 -19.87 6.33
C PHE A 105 15.68 -21.28 6.91
N GLY A 106 15.75 -22.31 6.08
CA GLY A 106 15.62 -23.73 6.46
C GLY A 106 14.20 -24.18 6.85
N SER A 107 13.32 -23.27 7.27
CA SER A 107 11.89 -23.53 7.45
C SER A 107 11.05 -22.26 7.32
N ALA A 108 9.75 -22.41 7.04
CA ALA A 108 8.82 -21.29 6.93
C ALA A 108 8.67 -20.53 8.27
N GLU A 109 8.68 -21.24 9.40
CA GLU A 109 8.59 -20.63 10.73
C GLU A 109 9.79 -19.75 11.05
N ARG A 110 10.97 -20.10 10.52
CA ARG A 110 12.17 -19.29 10.66
C ARG A 110 12.10 -18.02 9.81
N LEU A 111 11.54 -18.10 8.59
CA LEU A 111 11.21 -16.93 7.79
C LEU A 111 10.21 -16.03 8.52
N ASP A 112 9.14 -16.58 9.09
CA ASP A 112 8.14 -15.82 9.85
C ASP A 112 8.73 -15.12 11.08
N SER A 113 9.62 -15.82 11.80
CA SER A 113 10.37 -15.26 12.93
C SER A 113 11.32 -14.16 12.51
N TRP A 114 12.00 -14.30 11.37
CA TRP A 114 12.89 -13.29 10.80
C TRP A 114 12.12 -12.07 10.30
N ALA A 115 11.00 -12.27 9.61
CA ALA A 115 10.09 -11.21 9.18
C ALA A 115 9.41 -10.52 10.37
N GLY A 116 9.37 -11.16 11.54
CA GLY A 116 8.77 -10.63 12.75
C GLY A 116 7.24 -10.60 12.69
N VAL A 117 6.64 -11.52 11.92
CA VAL A 117 5.19 -11.74 11.84
C VAL A 117 4.71 -12.79 12.86
N CYS A 118 5.61 -13.60 13.41
CA CYS A 118 5.27 -14.55 14.47
C CYS A 118 5.00 -13.84 15.81
N PRO A 119 4.07 -14.35 16.64
CA PRO A 119 3.89 -13.88 18.01
C PRO A 119 5.18 -14.04 18.84
N GLY A 120 5.39 -13.13 19.80
CA GLY A 120 6.50 -13.28 20.75
C GLY A 120 6.32 -14.52 21.62
N ASN A 121 7.40 -15.27 21.84
CA ASN A 121 7.44 -16.39 22.79
C ASN A 121 7.95 -15.89 24.16
N TYR A 122 7.09 -15.17 24.89
CA TYR A 122 7.42 -14.69 26.23
C TYR A 122 6.61 -15.47 27.27
N GLU A 123 7.29 -16.39 27.93
CA GLU A 123 6.73 -17.27 28.96
C GLU A 123 7.55 -17.15 30.23
N SER A 124 6.87 -17.00 31.37
CA SER A 124 7.48 -16.98 32.70
C SER A 124 6.69 -17.90 33.62
N ALA A 125 7.38 -18.79 34.33
CA ALA A 125 6.78 -19.76 35.25
C ALA A 125 5.57 -20.53 34.67
N GLY A 126 5.64 -20.96 33.41
CA GLY A 126 4.56 -21.71 32.74
C GLY A 126 3.38 -20.84 32.26
N LYS A 127 3.47 -19.51 32.39
CA LYS A 127 2.44 -18.57 31.94
C LYS A 127 2.94 -17.76 30.75
N ARG A 128 2.22 -17.86 29.64
CA ARG A 128 2.42 -17.02 28.47
C ARG A 128 1.91 -15.61 28.76
N VAL A 129 2.81 -14.63 28.75
CA VAL A 129 2.45 -13.22 28.89
C VAL A 129 2.43 -12.59 27.50
N ALA A 130 1.58 -11.58 27.28
CA ALA A 130 1.57 -10.84 26.03
C ALA A 130 2.95 -10.18 25.78
N GLY A 131 3.74 -10.77 24.89
CA GLY A 131 5.05 -10.25 24.51
C GLY A 131 4.96 -9.19 23.41
N LYS A 132 5.91 -8.25 23.41
CA LYS A 132 6.08 -7.31 22.28
C LYS A 132 6.45 -8.09 21.01
N LYS A 133 5.89 -7.68 19.87
CA LYS A 133 6.31 -8.21 18.56
C LYS A 133 7.80 -7.94 18.36
N ARG A 134 8.51 -8.88 17.71
CA ARG A 134 9.91 -8.67 17.31
C ARG A 134 9.97 -7.55 16.26
N LYS A 135 11.13 -6.88 16.18
CA LYS A 135 11.34 -5.82 15.17
C LYS A 135 11.20 -6.39 13.75
N GLY A 136 11.82 -7.55 13.48
CA GLY A 136 11.78 -8.26 12.20
C GLY A 136 12.28 -7.43 11.01
N ASN A 137 12.16 -7.97 9.79
CA ASN A 137 12.32 -7.18 8.58
C ASN A 137 11.10 -6.24 8.39
N PRO A 138 11.27 -4.91 8.45
CA PRO A 138 10.14 -3.98 8.37
C PRO A 138 9.49 -3.91 6.98
N TYR A 139 10.22 -4.22 5.91
CA TYR A 139 9.71 -4.21 4.54
C TYR A 139 8.81 -5.40 4.28
N VAL A 140 9.30 -6.62 4.55
CA VAL A 140 8.51 -7.86 4.42
C VAL A 140 7.25 -7.77 5.28
N ARG A 141 7.38 -7.33 6.54
CA ARG A 141 6.22 -7.15 7.40
C ARG A 141 5.22 -6.15 6.84
N ARG A 142 5.66 -5.01 6.32
CA ARG A 142 4.77 -4.01 5.72
C ARG A 142 4.02 -4.61 4.53
N ILE A 143 4.71 -5.30 3.64
CA ILE A 143 4.09 -5.92 2.45
C ILE A 143 3.03 -6.96 2.86
N LEU A 144 3.34 -7.81 3.84
CA LEU A 144 2.39 -8.81 4.35
C LEU A 144 1.19 -8.17 5.05
N CYS A 145 1.38 -7.05 5.76
CA CYS A 145 0.27 -6.29 6.34
C CYS A 145 -0.64 -5.67 5.27
N GLU A 146 -0.06 -5.08 4.22
CA GLU A 146 -0.86 -4.54 3.11
C GLU A 146 -1.61 -5.64 2.35
N ALA A 147 -0.97 -6.79 2.12
CA ALA A 147 -1.62 -7.95 1.54
C ALA A 147 -2.80 -8.43 2.41
N ALA A 148 -2.62 -8.50 3.73
CA ALA A 148 -3.70 -8.85 4.66
C ALA A 148 -4.86 -7.84 4.63
N ASN A 149 -4.56 -6.53 4.56
CA ASN A 149 -5.57 -5.48 4.41
C ASN A 149 -6.34 -5.64 3.09
N ALA A 150 -5.65 -5.92 1.98
CA ALA A 150 -6.29 -6.19 0.69
C ALA A 150 -7.18 -7.45 0.74
N VAL A 151 -6.73 -8.50 1.43
CA VAL A 151 -7.50 -9.73 1.69
C VAL A 151 -8.80 -9.44 2.45
N SER A 152 -8.78 -8.57 3.45
CA SER A 152 -9.99 -8.23 4.23
C SER A 152 -11.14 -7.71 3.36
N ARG A 153 -10.79 -7.08 2.24
CA ARG A 153 -11.70 -6.50 1.24
C ARG A 153 -12.01 -7.44 0.07
N THR A 154 -11.35 -8.60 -0.01
CA THR A 154 -11.47 -9.56 -1.10
C THR A 154 -12.29 -10.78 -0.64
N ARG A 155 -13.17 -11.31 -1.50
CA ARG A 155 -13.92 -12.55 -1.19
C ARG A 155 -13.02 -13.77 -1.43
N CYS A 156 -12.34 -14.25 -0.38
CA CYS A 156 -11.52 -15.46 -0.42
C CYS A 156 -11.51 -16.16 0.95
N ALA A 157 -10.97 -17.38 1.03
CA ALA A 157 -10.90 -18.15 2.28
C ALA A 157 -10.10 -17.42 3.38
N LEU A 158 -9.05 -16.69 3.02
CA LEU A 158 -8.23 -15.92 3.96
C LEU A 158 -8.98 -14.73 4.59
N ARG A 159 -10.06 -14.24 3.96
CA ARG A 159 -10.87 -13.16 4.49
C ARG A 159 -11.53 -13.53 5.82
N GLU A 160 -12.10 -14.73 5.90
CA GLU A 160 -12.76 -15.20 7.12
C GLU A 160 -11.74 -15.42 8.24
N LYS A 161 -10.54 -15.90 7.90
CA LYS A 161 -9.42 -15.95 8.85
C LYS A 161 -9.07 -14.56 9.38
N PHE A 162 -8.93 -13.56 8.50
CA PHE A 162 -8.61 -12.18 8.91
C PHE A 162 -9.66 -11.59 9.85
N LYS A 163 -10.96 -11.81 9.59
CA LYS A 163 -12.04 -11.33 10.47
C LYS A 163 -12.11 -12.01 11.84
N SER A 164 -11.51 -13.20 11.98
CA SER A 164 -11.54 -13.99 13.21
C SER A 164 -10.40 -13.67 14.18
N LEU A 165 -9.41 -12.87 13.76
CA LEU A 165 -8.26 -12.43 14.54
C LEU A 165 -8.60 -11.22 15.41
#